data_AF-A0A5C7LW81-F1
#
_entry.id   AF-A0A5C7LW81-F1
#
_cell.length_a   1.000
_cell.length_b   1.000
_cell.length_c   1.000
_cell.angle_alpha   90.00
_cell.angle_beta   90.00
_cell.angle_gamma   90.00
#
_symmetry.space_group_name_H-M   'P 1'
#
loop_
_entity.id
_entity.type
_entity.pdbx_description
1 polymer ?
#
loop_
_entity_poly.entity_id
_entity_poly.type
_entity_poly.pdbx_seq_one_letter_code
_entity_poly.pdbx_strand_id
1 'polypeptide(L)'
;MADLFGDIIGDDDMFGDDDLTGDDDLLGDDEFGDDDLAGDDEFGDDDVGDIVGDIIGDTLTGATRGRRVSRSRLKKAVNAKAKSMAKKALRKRAIGRTVRYDPFKPTRVREYVQGFDSLTAIPAAGVQTITQRPQIPFRPERLVVPSDIAGLFLLQDVKVGKNSQFASTQAVPARVFDEKAVGVRLGLDTAQISQDLVLVPINFSAGPQRFFAAMIGTALDQLSTALDQLSCVHPLPVTDARALLARIGPLVSYKILFKLGSFRGDKDRDLANKALSALLSVLIYVNQNFLRAHPETPLLYKSGVRYKRERMGETGCPGITPEQWGDIPTILRDGGADCEDLACWRVAELRERFGIQATAFFYYRRVAPNKTLYHIQVEYPDGTIEDPSAELGMNSRAPEFDRTTTIYRVQ
;
A
#
# COMPACT_ATOMS: atom_id res chain seq x y z
N MET A 1 -63.60 -16.82 5.03
CA MET A 1 -63.54 -18.27 4.76
C MET A 1 -62.13 -18.54 4.24
N ALA A 2 -61.19 -18.70 5.17
CA ALA A 2 -60.76 -19.96 5.79
C ALA A 2 -59.48 -20.40 5.04
N ASP A 3 -58.29 -20.16 5.58
CA ASP A 3 -57.61 -20.99 6.59
C ASP A 3 -57.85 -22.48 6.36
N LEU A 4 -56.81 -23.26 6.05
CA LEU A 4 -56.47 -24.51 6.74
C LEU A 4 -55.38 -25.35 6.02
N PHE A 5 -54.49 -25.91 6.85
CA PHE A 5 -53.57 -27.05 6.66
C PHE A 5 -52.21 -26.80 5.97
N GLY A 6 -51.07 -27.12 6.57
CA GLY A 6 -50.82 -27.74 7.87
C GLY A 6 -49.34 -28.06 8.06
N ASP A 7 -48.81 -27.68 9.23
CA ASP A 7 -47.61 -28.26 9.85
C ASP A 7 -47.84 -29.75 10.17
N ILE A 8 -46.77 -30.56 10.15
CA ILE A 8 -46.51 -31.74 11.03
C ILE A 8 -45.07 -32.22 10.74
N ILE A 9 -44.13 -31.92 11.66
CA ILE A 9 -43.45 -32.80 12.64
C ILE A 9 -42.39 -33.75 12.04
N GLY A 10 -41.21 -33.71 12.65
CA GLY A 10 -40.18 -34.74 12.57
C GLY A 10 -38.93 -34.35 13.37
N ASP A 11 -39.09 -34.18 14.68
CA ASP A 11 -38.00 -34.31 15.66
C ASP A 11 -37.46 -35.75 15.59
N ASP A 12 -36.14 -35.93 15.69
CA ASP A 12 -35.52 -37.00 16.45
C ASP A 12 -34.03 -36.69 16.66
N ASP A 13 -33.72 -36.48 17.94
CA ASP A 13 -32.40 -36.54 18.56
C ASP A 13 -31.71 -37.87 18.28
N MET A 14 -30.36 -37.93 18.26
CA MET A 14 -29.57 -39.03 18.85
C MET A 14 -28.05 -38.90 18.63
N PHE A 15 -27.32 -38.81 19.76
CA PHE A 15 -25.94 -39.29 20.06
C PHE A 15 -24.72 -38.73 19.29
N GLY A 16 -23.59 -38.42 19.91
CA GLY A 16 -23.17 -38.67 21.29
C GLY A 16 -21.88 -37.92 21.66
N ASP A 17 -21.74 -37.72 22.97
CA ASP A 17 -20.50 -37.40 23.67
C ASP A 17 -19.47 -38.52 23.47
N ASP A 18 -18.21 -38.17 23.27
CA ASP A 18 -17.09 -39.00 23.70
C ASP A 18 -15.91 -38.10 24.12
N ASP A 19 -15.62 -38.20 25.41
CA ASP A 19 -14.40 -37.79 26.09
C ASP A 19 -13.15 -38.36 25.40
N LEU A 20 -12.17 -37.52 25.10
CA LEU A 20 -10.77 -37.94 25.00
C LEU A 20 -9.86 -36.95 25.73
N THR A 21 -9.73 -37.18 27.02
CA THR A 21 -8.56 -36.87 27.83
C THR A 21 -7.35 -37.64 27.29
N GLY A 22 -6.27 -36.93 26.98
CA GLY A 22 -4.97 -37.50 26.63
C GLY A 22 -3.87 -36.62 27.23
N ASP A 23 -3.55 -36.90 28.49
CA ASP A 23 -2.26 -36.59 29.08
C ASP A 23 -1.18 -37.34 28.28
N ASP A 24 -0.11 -36.65 27.90
CA ASP A 24 1.18 -37.28 27.66
C ASP A 24 2.29 -36.28 27.98
N ASP A 25 2.79 -36.40 29.21
CA ASP A 25 4.11 -35.97 29.62
C ASP A 25 5.18 -36.69 28.79
N LEU A 26 5.97 -35.96 28.01
CA LEU A 26 7.22 -36.46 27.46
C LEU A 26 8.36 -35.48 27.73
N LEU A 27 9.06 -35.80 28.82
CA LEU A 27 10.41 -35.39 29.16
C LEU A 27 11.38 -35.84 28.05
N GLY A 28 12.32 -34.96 27.69
CA GLY A 28 13.46 -35.25 26.83
C GLY A 28 14.59 -34.28 27.17
N ASP A 29 15.46 -34.73 28.06
CA ASP A 29 16.72 -34.11 28.44
C ASP A 29 17.80 -34.43 27.40
N ASP A 30 18.23 -33.43 26.64
CA ASP A 30 19.33 -33.59 25.68
C ASP A 30 20.27 -32.37 25.75
N GLU A 31 21.02 -32.37 26.84
CA GLU A 31 22.43 -31.99 26.96
C GLU A 31 23.20 -31.94 25.63
N PHE A 32 23.56 -30.73 25.15
CA PHE A 32 24.65 -30.56 24.18
C PHE A 32 25.37 -29.21 24.34
N GLY A 33 26.67 -29.30 24.65
CA GLY A 33 27.70 -28.52 23.97
C GLY A 33 28.13 -27.21 24.63
N ASP A 34 28.99 -27.33 25.63
CA ASP A 34 30.10 -26.39 25.81
C ASP A 34 30.90 -26.36 24.50
N ASP A 35 31.10 -25.17 23.93
CA ASP A 35 32.24 -24.90 23.05
C ASP A 35 32.75 -23.48 23.31
N ASP A 36 33.96 -23.46 23.84
CA ASP A 36 34.84 -22.32 24.02
C ASP A 36 35.10 -21.61 22.68
N LEU A 37 34.77 -20.32 22.62
CA LEU A 37 35.40 -19.40 21.67
C LEU A 37 35.90 -18.18 22.41
N ALA A 38 37.12 -18.35 22.93
CA ALA A 38 38.06 -17.28 23.19
C ALA A 38 38.30 -16.49 21.89
N GLY A 39 38.11 -15.18 21.97
CA GLY A 39 38.44 -14.21 20.94
C GLY A 39 38.85 -12.93 21.64
N ASP A 40 40.16 -12.80 21.84
CA ASP A 40 40.86 -11.62 22.30
C ASP A 40 40.84 -10.55 21.21
N ASP A 41 39.99 -9.54 21.38
CA ASP A 41 39.97 -8.36 20.52
C ASP A 41 39.94 -7.11 21.40
N GLU A 42 41.15 -6.79 21.85
CA GLU A 42 41.69 -5.49 22.23
C GLU A 42 41.05 -4.32 21.43
N PHE A 43 40.16 -3.55 22.06
CA PHE A 43 39.80 -2.21 21.57
C PHE A 43 39.53 -1.25 22.73
N GLY A 44 40.50 -0.35 22.91
CA GLY A 44 40.28 1.08 23.13
C GLY A 44 39.57 1.48 24.42
N ASP A 45 40.36 1.67 25.47
CA ASP A 45 40.15 2.81 26.38
C ASP A 45 40.08 4.08 25.52
N ASP A 46 38.95 4.79 25.58
CA ASP A 46 38.85 6.26 25.66
C ASP A 46 37.35 6.65 25.59
N ASP A 47 36.97 7.59 26.46
CA ASP A 47 35.67 8.29 26.52
C ASP A 47 34.45 7.56 27.14
N VAL A 48 34.52 7.29 28.44
CA VAL A 48 33.32 7.27 29.31
C VAL A 48 33.54 8.11 30.57
N GLY A 49 33.96 9.35 30.37
CA GLY A 49 33.91 10.40 31.40
C GLY A 49 32.74 11.33 31.12
N ASP A 50 31.50 10.94 31.47
CA ASP A 50 30.38 11.90 31.69
C ASP A 50 29.06 11.31 32.22
N ILE A 51 29.07 10.11 32.82
CA ILE A 51 27.85 9.51 33.43
C ILE A 51 28.08 9.16 34.91
N VAL A 52 28.58 10.11 35.70
CA VAL A 52 28.69 9.96 37.16
C VAL A 52 28.12 11.17 37.93
N GLY A 53 27.58 12.19 37.25
CA GLY A 53 27.06 13.41 37.89
C GLY A 53 25.70 13.27 38.63
N ASP A 54 24.78 12.43 38.14
CA ASP A 54 23.35 12.58 38.48
C ASP A 54 22.75 11.52 39.43
N ILE A 55 23.57 10.70 40.10
CA ILE A 55 23.05 9.63 41.00
C ILE A 55 23.41 9.87 42.49
N ILE A 56 24.06 10.98 42.83
CA ILE A 56 24.44 11.30 44.24
C ILE A 56 23.74 12.58 44.75
N GLY A 57 22.50 12.81 44.33
CA GLY A 57 21.74 14.01 44.69
C GLY A 57 20.68 13.84 45.77
N ASP A 58 20.22 12.62 46.07
CA ASP A 58 18.93 12.47 46.76
C ASP A 58 18.94 11.32 47.78
N THR A 59 19.64 11.50 48.90
CA THR A 59 19.36 10.81 50.19
C THR A 59 20.35 11.26 51.27
N LEU A 60 20.09 12.40 51.90
CA LEU A 60 20.80 12.82 53.11
C LEU A 60 19.86 13.48 54.13
N THR A 61 18.89 12.69 54.61
CA THR A 61 18.28 12.90 55.93
C THR A 61 17.90 11.55 56.55
N GLY A 62 18.51 11.23 57.70
CA GLY A 62 17.87 10.38 58.71
C GLY A 62 18.21 8.88 58.70
N ALA A 63 19.26 8.55 59.48
CA ALA A 63 19.38 7.40 60.38
C ALA A 63 18.62 6.09 60.05
N THR A 64 19.35 4.98 59.82
CA THR A 64 19.56 3.91 60.82
C THR A 64 20.19 2.64 60.19
N ARG A 65 21.13 2.08 60.96
CA ARG A 65 21.60 0.69 61.04
C ARG A 65 21.39 -0.25 59.84
N GLY A 66 22.54 -0.69 59.30
CA GLY A 66 22.86 -2.12 59.28
C GLY A 66 22.43 -2.90 58.04
N ARG A 67 23.26 -2.87 57.00
CA ARG A 67 23.62 -4.07 56.23
C ARG A 67 24.80 -3.75 55.33
N ARG A 68 25.97 -4.32 55.66
CA ARG A 68 27.09 -4.46 54.70
C ARG A 68 26.62 -5.41 53.61
N VAL A 69 25.92 -4.88 52.61
CA VAL A 69 25.71 -5.60 51.36
C VAL A 69 27.07 -5.64 50.67
N SER A 70 27.61 -6.84 50.56
CA SER A 70 28.87 -7.12 49.86
C SER A 70 28.93 -6.35 48.53
N ARG A 71 29.96 -5.51 48.37
CA ARG A 71 30.27 -4.78 47.13
C ARG A 71 30.31 -5.71 45.90
N SER A 72 30.49 -7.02 46.08
CA SER A 72 30.46 -7.99 44.97
C SER A 72 29.05 -8.24 44.41
N ARG A 73 28.00 -8.17 45.25
CA ARG A 73 26.60 -8.35 44.80
C ARG A 73 26.11 -7.15 43.98
N LEU A 74 26.53 -5.94 44.35
CA LEU A 74 26.21 -4.73 43.59
C LEU A 74 26.89 -4.76 42.21
N LYS A 75 28.18 -5.13 42.15
CA LYS A 75 28.91 -5.28 40.87
C LYS A 75 28.29 -6.35 39.96
N LYS A 76 27.83 -7.49 40.51
CA LYS A 76 27.12 -8.52 39.73
C LYS A 76 25.79 -8.01 39.16
N ALA A 77 25.03 -7.23 39.92
CA ALA A 77 23.75 -6.68 39.45
C ALA A 77 23.93 -5.63 38.33
N VAL A 78 24.95 -4.79 38.43
CA VAL A 78 25.27 -3.79 37.39
C VAL A 78 25.74 -4.46 36.09
N ASN A 79 26.61 -5.48 36.19
CA ASN A 79 27.07 -6.23 35.01
C ASN A 79 25.94 -7.03 34.34
N ALA A 80 25.00 -7.58 35.10
CA ALA A 80 23.84 -8.27 34.55
C ALA A 80 22.89 -7.30 33.79
N LYS A 81 22.71 -6.08 34.30
CA LYS A 81 21.88 -5.06 33.67
C LYS A 81 22.51 -4.51 32.38
N ALA A 82 23.84 -4.31 32.38
CA ALA A 82 24.59 -3.91 31.19
C ALA A 82 24.54 -4.97 30.08
N LYS A 83 24.75 -6.26 30.41
CA LYS A 83 24.62 -7.38 29.45
C LYS A 83 23.21 -7.52 28.88
N SER A 84 22.17 -7.32 29.69
CA SER A 84 20.77 -7.31 29.25
C SER A 84 20.49 -6.20 28.23
N MET A 85 20.99 -4.99 28.49
CA MET A 85 20.84 -3.83 27.61
C MET A 85 21.59 -4.02 26.27
N ALA A 86 22.81 -4.55 26.31
CA ALA A 86 23.60 -4.85 25.11
C ALA A 86 22.91 -5.92 24.23
N LYS A 87 22.37 -6.99 24.84
CA LYS A 87 21.61 -8.03 24.12
C LYS A 87 20.32 -7.49 23.48
N LYS A 88 19.67 -6.51 24.13
CA LYS A 88 18.49 -5.82 23.61
C LYS A 88 18.82 -4.86 22.45
N ALA A 89 19.98 -4.21 22.49
CA ALA A 89 20.49 -3.36 21.41
C ALA A 89 20.89 -4.18 20.16
N LEU A 90 21.53 -5.33 20.34
CA LEU A 90 21.85 -6.25 19.24
C LEU A 90 20.60 -6.84 18.58
N ARG A 91 19.58 -7.22 19.37
CA ARG A 91 18.27 -7.66 18.83
C ARG A 91 17.55 -6.56 18.03
N LYS A 92 17.73 -5.28 18.37
CA LYS A 92 17.19 -4.15 17.59
C LYS A 92 17.93 -3.91 16.26
N ARG A 93 19.22 -4.26 16.16
CA ARG A 93 20.01 -4.18 14.92
C ARG A 93 19.80 -5.37 13.98
N ALA A 94 19.49 -6.55 14.51
CA ALA A 94 19.27 -7.77 13.73
C ALA A 94 17.91 -7.82 12.99
N ILE A 95 16.98 -6.91 13.28
CA ILE A 95 15.79 -6.69 12.45
C ILE A 95 16.19 -5.80 11.27
N GLY A 96 17.17 -6.29 10.49
CA GLY A 96 17.40 -5.86 9.13
C GLY A 96 16.11 -6.12 8.37
N ARG A 97 15.35 -5.04 8.20
CA ARG A 97 14.08 -4.98 7.49
C ARG A 97 14.32 -5.49 6.07
N THR A 98 14.12 -6.78 5.85
CA THR A 98 13.94 -7.34 4.51
C THR A 98 12.64 -6.73 4.00
N VAL A 99 12.78 -5.61 3.28
CA VAL A 99 11.70 -5.04 2.49
C VAL A 99 11.36 -6.10 1.45
N ARG A 100 10.33 -6.90 1.75
CA ARG A 100 9.74 -7.77 0.74
C ARG A 100 9.12 -6.86 -0.31
N TYR A 101 9.83 -6.73 -1.41
CA TYR A 101 9.36 -6.15 -2.65
C TYR A 101 8.18 -7.01 -3.13
N ASP A 102 6.98 -6.47 -3.04
CA ASP A 102 5.79 -7.09 -3.61
C ASP A 102 5.61 -6.46 -5.00
N PRO A 103 5.89 -7.18 -6.10
CA PRO A 103 5.87 -6.60 -7.43
C PRO A 103 4.45 -6.14 -7.79
N PHE A 104 4.34 -4.84 -8.10
CA PHE A 104 3.31 -4.18 -8.91
C PHE A 104 1.92 -4.85 -8.94
N LYS A 105 0.97 -4.32 -8.16
CA LYS A 105 -0.44 -4.50 -8.48
C LYS A 105 -0.85 -3.51 -9.58
N PRO A 106 -1.23 -3.98 -10.78
CA PRO A 106 -1.61 -3.09 -11.86
C PRO A 106 -2.89 -2.31 -11.54
N THR A 107 -2.85 -1.00 -11.78
CA THR A 107 -3.93 -0.04 -11.48
C THR A 107 -4.94 0.16 -12.60
N ARG A 108 -4.63 -0.29 -13.83
CA ARG A 108 -5.57 -0.29 -14.96
C ARG A 108 -5.45 -1.60 -15.73
N VAL A 109 -6.26 -2.55 -15.30
CA VAL A 109 -6.45 -3.85 -15.94
C VAL A 109 -7.56 -3.66 -16.96
N ARG A 110 -7.26 -3.87 -18.25
CA ARG A 110 -8.29 -3.91 -19.31
C ARG A 110 -8.14 -5.18 -20.13
N GLU A 111 -9.25 -5.65 -20.67
CA GLU A 111 -9.21 -6.70 -21.69
C GLU A 111 -8.67 -6.10 -22.99
N TYR A 112 -7.75 -6.82 -23.63
CA TYR A 112 -7.13 -6.42 -24.88
C TYR A 112 -7.11 -7.61 -25.85
N VAL A 113 -7.13 -7.31 -27.15
CA VAL A 113 -7.15 -8.29 -28.22
C VAL A 113 -5.90 -8.14 -29.07
N GLN A 114 -5.15 -9.23 -29.22
CA GLN A 114 -3.96 -9.31 -30.07
C GLN A 114 -4.25 -10.25 -31.25
N GLY A 115 -4.24 -9.71 -32.46
CA GLY A 115 -4.45 -10.48 -33.69
C GLY A 115 -3.20 -11.21 -34.16
N PHE A 116 -3.37 -12.38 -34.77
CA PHE A 116 -2.36 -13.18 -35.44
C PHE A 116 -2.80 -13.45 -36.87
N ASP A 117 -1.87 -13.31 -37.80
CA ASP A 117 -2.12 -13.48 -39.23
C ASP A 117 -0.86 -14.04 -39.89
N SER A 118 -1.02 -15.11 -40.66
CA SER A 118 0.05 -15.70 -41.47
C SER A 118 0.50 -14.80 -42.63
N LEU A 119 -0.31 -13.80 -43.02
CA LEU A 119 -0.19 -12.89 -44.17
C LEU A 119 -0.19 -13.58 -45.54
N THR A 120 0.39 -14.78 -45.63
CA THR A 120 0.46 -15.65 -46.79
C THR A 120 -0.19 -16.99 -46.50
N ALA A 121 -0.68 -17.68 -47.53
CA ALA A 121 -1.21 -19.02 -47.35
C ALA A 121 -0.10 -20.01 -46.94
N ILE A 122 -0.34 -20.78 -45.88
CA ILE A 122 0.51 -21.87 -45.43
C ILE A 122 0.31 -23.04 -46.41
N PRO A 123 1.36 -23.59 -47.03
CA PRO A 123 1.25 -24.75 -47.92
C PRO A 123 0.56 -25.95 -47.26
N ALA A 124 0.04 -26.89 -48.05
CA ALA A 124 -0.51 -28.15 -47.53
C ALA A 124 0.57 -28.91 -46.74
N ALA A 125 0.21 -29.47 -45.57
CA ALA A 125 1.13 -30.04 -44.58
C ALA A 125 2.24 -29.07 -44.09
N GLY A 126 2.12 -27.78 -44.41
CA GLY A 126 3.09 -26.75 -44.06
C GLY A 126 2.95 -26.29 -42.61
N VAL A 127 4.07 -25.87 -42.05
CA VAL A 127 4.17 -25.25 -40.72
C VAL A 127 4.60 -23.80 -40.92
N GLN A 128 3.97 -22.86 -40.21
CA GLN A 128 4.42 -21.47 -40.20
C GLN A 128 4.53 -20.96 -38.76
N THR A 129 5.54 -20.14 -38.49
CA THR A 129 5.68 -19.42 -37.22
C THR A 129 5.17 -17.99 -37.40
N ILE A 130 4.18 -17.60 -36.59
CA ILE A 130 3.58 -16.27 -36.59
C ILE A 130 3.95 -15.60 -35.27
N THR A 131 4.62 -14.45 -35.36
CA THR A 131 5.14 -13.72 -34.20
C THR A 131 4.48 -12.36 -34.06
N GLN A 132 4.10 -12.01 -32.84
CA GLN A 132 3.49 -10.72 -32.50
C GLN A 132 4.12 -10.17 -31.22
N ARG A 133 4.34 -8.85 -31.18
CA ARG A 133 4.87 -8.14 -30.01
C ARG A 133 3.80 -7.26 -29.39
N PRO A 134 3.40 -7.52 -28.14
CA PRO A 134 2.44 -6.65 -27.46
C PRO A 134 3.11 -5.31 -27.13
N GLN A 135 2.39 -4.20 -27.33
CA GLN A 135 2.89 -2.83 -27.05
C GLN A 135 2.84 -2.47 -25.56
N ILE A 136 2.11 -3.26 -24.78
CA ILE A 136 1.95 -3.14 -23.33
C ILE A 136 2.03 -4.53 -22.71
N PRO A 137 2.40 -4.69 -21.42
CA PRO A 137 2.41 -6.00 -20.78
C PRO A 137 1.05 -6.68 -20.92
N PHE A 138 1.03 -7.88 -21.49
CA PHE A 138 -0.18 -8.58 -21.88
C PHE A 138 -0.12 -10.03 -21.42
N ARG A 139 -1.13 -10.47 -20.69
CA ARG A 139 -1.32 -11.86 -20.27
C ARG A 139 -2.43 -12.49 -21.11
N PRO A 140 -2.11 -13.34 -22.09
CA PRO A 140 -3.13 -14.02 -22.89
C PRO A 140 -3.92 -15.00 -22.03
N GLU A 141 -5.25 -14.97 -22.14
CA GLU A 141 -6.14 -15.84 -21.36
C GLU A 141 -6.92 -16.80 -22.25
N ARG A 142 -7.24 -16.39 -23.48
CA ARG A 142 -8.01 -17.18 -24.44
C ARG A 142 -7.49 -16.99 -25.85
N LEU A 143 -7.25 -18.10 -26.56
CA LEU A 143 -7.03 -18.10 -28.01
C LEU A 143 -8.37 -18.38 -28.70
N VAL A 144 -8.66 -17.64 -29.76
CA VAL A 144 -9.84 -17.80 -30.60
C VAL A 144 -9.40 -17.99 -32.05
N VAL A 145 -9.76 -19.13 -32.64
CA VAL A 145 -9.58 -19.46 -34.05
C VAL A 145 -10.96 -19.55 -34.69
N PRO A 146 -11.24 -18.78 -35.74
CA PRO A 146 -12.54 -18.82 -36.43
C PRO A 146 -12.93 -20.23 -36.90
N SER A 147 -14.17 -20.63 -36.64
CA SER A 147 -14.69 -21.98 -36.89
C SER A 147 -14.62 -22.44 -38.35
N ASP A 148 -14.60 -21.50 -39.30
CA ASP A 148 -14.47 -21.73 -40.75
C ASP A 148 -13.10 -22.31 -41.13
N ILE A 149 -12.04 -21.91 -40.42
CA ILE A 149 -10.68 -22.41 -40.65
C ILE A 149 -10.18 -23.36 -39.56
N ALA A 150 -10.77 -23.37 -38.36
CA ALA A 150 -10.29 -24.17 -37.22
C ALA A 150 -10.24 -25.68 -37.50
N GLY A 151 -11.08 -26.16 -38.43
CA GLY A 151 -11.08 -27.55 -38.89
C GLY A 151 -9.96 -27.93 -39.86
N LEU A 152 -9.09 -27.00 -40.26
CA LEU A 152 -8.04 -27.18 -41.26
C LEU A 152 -6.62 -27.06 -40.67
N PHE A 153 -6.52 -26.66 -39.40
CA PHE A 153 -5.25 -26.40 -38.73
C PHE A 153 -5.09 -27.20 -37.43
N LEU A 154 -3.85 -27.58 -37.14
CA LEU A 154 -3.39 -27.99 -35.82
C LEU A 154 -2.47 -26.90 -35.28
N LEU A 155 -2.46 -26.70 -33.96
CA LEU A 155 -1.51 -25.81 -33.29
C LEU A 155 -0.39 -26.67 -32.71
N GLN A 156 0.81 -26.51 -33.27
CA GLN A 156 1.98 -27.21 -32.75
C GLN A 156 2.44 -26.62 -31.43
N ASP A 157 2.44 -25.29 -31.32
CA ASP A 157 2.95 -24.60 -30.14
C ASP A 157 2.37 -23.19 -29.99
N VAL A 158 2.33 -22.73 -28.74
CA VAL A 158 2.03 -21.37 -28.32
C VAL A 158 3.13 -20.96 -27.35
N LYS A 159 3.89 -19.91 -27.67
CA LYS A 159 5.01 -19.46 -26.84
C LYS A 159 4.83 -18.04 -26.34
N VAL A 160 5.31 -17.80 -25.13
CA VAL A 160 5.54 -16.48 -24.55
C VAL A 160 7.05 -16.34 -24.33
N GLY A 161 7.68 -15.47 -25.10
CA GLY A 161 9.14 -15.39 -25.20
C GLY A 161 9.73 -16.73 -25.67
N LYS A 162 10.59 -17.33 -24.83
CA LYS A 162 11.23 -18.63 -25.13
C LYS A 162 10.44 -19.84 -24.62
N ASN A 163 9.43 -19.63 -23.77
CA ASN A 163 8.76 -20.71 -23.06
C ASN A 163 7.52 -21.17 -23.84
N SER A 164 7.47 -22.47 -24.16
CA SER A 164 6.23 -23.12 -24.64
C SER A 164 5.21 -23.15 -23.51
N GLN A 165 3.96 -22.91 -23.87
CA GLN A 165 2.84 -22.85 -22.93
C GLN A 165 1.98 -24.12 -22.95
N PHE A 166 2.24 -25.04 -23.88
CA PHE A 166 1.56 -26.33 -23.90
C PHE A 166 2.26 -27.31 -22.96
N ALA A 167 1.46 -28.11 -22.26
CA ALA A 167 1.96 -29.14 -21.36
C ALA A 167 2.65 -30.31 -22.09
N SER A 168 2.49 -30.41 -23.41
CA SER A 168 3.08 -31.46 -24.24
C SER A 168 3.50 -30.91 -25.60
N THR A 169 4.41 -31.60 -26.28
CA THR A 169 4.88 -31.27 -27.62
C THR A 169 3.95 -31.75 -28.75
N GLN A 170 2.84 -32.41 -28.40
CA GLN A 170 1.86 -32.86 -29.38
C GLN A 170 0.99 -31.72 -29.86
N ALA A 171 0.72 -31.68 -31.17
CA ALA A 171 -0.11 -30.65 -31.75
C ALA A 171 -1.58 -30.77 -31.30
N VAL A 172 -2.19 -29.66 -30.93
CA VAL A 172 -3.58 -29.58 -30.47
C VAL A 172 -4.48 -29.14 -31.62
N PRO A 173 -5.64 -29.78 -31.87
CA PRO A 173 -6.56 -29.34 -32.92
C PRO A 173 -7.02 -27.89 -32.71
N ALA A 174 -6.95 -27.05 -33.76
CA ALA A 174 -7.35 -25.65 -33.64
C ALA A 174 -8.85 -25.48 -33.31
N ARG A 175 -9.68 -26.48 -33.64
CA ARG A 175 -11.10 -26.56 -33.27
C ARG A 175 -11.35 -26.52 -31.75
N VAL A 176 -10.38 -26.89 -30.93
CA VAL A 176 -10.47 -26.72 -29.47
C VAL A 176 -10.57 -25.24 -29.09
N PHE A 177 -10.04 -24.35 -29.92
CA PHE A 177 -10.01 -22.90 -29.72
C PHE A 177 -11.05 -22.14 -30.56
N ASP A 178 -12.06 -22.84 -31.08
CA ASP A 178 -13.19 -22.24 -31.80
C ASP A 178 -13.92 -21.21 -30.91
N GLU A 179 -14.50 -20.16 -31.51
CA GLU A 179 -15.30 -19.17 -30.79
C GLU A 179 -16.44 -19.78 -29.96
N LYS A 180 -16.97 -20.95 -30.38
CA LYS A 180 -18.02 -21.71 -29.70
C LYS A 180 -17.52 -22.63 -28.59
N ALA A 181 -16.21 -22.85 -28.49
CA ALA A 181 -15.65 -23.77 -27.50
C ALA A 181 -15.77 -23.21 -26.07
N VAL A 182 -16.20 -24.07 -25.14
CA VAL A 182 -16.40 -23.74 -23.71
C VAL A 182 -15.26 -24.32 -22.87
N GLY A 183 -14.81 -23.60 -21.85
CA GLY A 183 -13.79 -24.08 -20.90
C GLY A 183 -12.33 -23.90 -21.34
N VAL A 184 -12.09 -23.12 -22.41
CA VAL A 184 -10.76 -22.99 -23.05
C VAL A 184 -9.98 -21.78 -22.54
N ARG A 185 -9.98 -21.58 -21.22
CA ARG A 185 -9.14 -20.55 -20.59
C ARG A 185 -7.75 -21.12 -20.37
N LEU A 186 -6.78 -20.59 -21.11
CA LEU A 186 -5.40 -21.06 -21.09
C LEU A 186 -4.60 -20.45 -19.92
N GLY A 187 -4.87 -19.19 -19.56
CA GLY A 187 -4.21 -18.51 -18.45
C GLY A 187 -2.68 -18.44 -18.57
N LEU A 188 -2.17 -18.06 -19.74
CA LEU A 188 -0.75 -18.11 -20.12
C LEU A 188 0.13 -17.17 -19.28
N ASP A 189 1.45 -17.31 -19.44
CA ASP A 189 2.45 -16.40 -18.90
C ASP A 189 2.26 -14.96 -19.43
N THR A 190 2.60 -13.98 -18.60
CA THR A 190 2.54 -12.56 -18.99
C THR A 190 3.69 -12.22 -19.92
N ALA A 191 3.37 -11.79 -21.15
CA ALA A 191 4.34 -11.24 -22.09
C ALA A 191 4.66 -9.79 -21.73
N GLN A 192 5.95 -9.49 -21.56
CA GLN A 192 6.47 -8.12 -21.47
C GLN A 192 6.60 -7.49 -22.87
N ILE A 193 6.71 -6.17 -22.95
CA ILE A 193 6.80 -5.41 -24.23
C ILE A 193 7.95 -5.92 -25.14
N SER A 194 9.02 -6.43 -24.54
CA SER A 194 10.18 -6.98 -25.26
C SER A 194 10.09 -8.49 -25.55
N GLN A 195 9.00 -9.15 -25.19
CA GLN A 195 8.81 -10.59 -25.39
C GLN A 195 7.88 -10.86 -26.57
N ASP A 196 8.24 -11.85 -27.37
CA ASP A 196 7.45 -12.30 -28.51
C ASP A 196 6.34 -13.25 -28.06
N LEU A 197 5.13 -13.03 -28.56
CA LEU A 197 4.07 -14.03 -28.57
C LEU A 197 4.13 -14.78 -29.89
N VAL A 198 4.23 -16.10 -29.82
CA VAL A 198 4.43 -16.93 -31.02
C VAL A 198 3.34 -17.99 -31.11
N LEU A 199 2.72 -18.08 -32.29
CA LEU A 199 1.83 -19.18 -32.69
C LEU A 199 2.48 -19.99 -33.80
N VAL A 200 2.40 -21.32 -33.70
CA VAL A 200 2.94 -22.25 -34.71
C VAL A 200 1.81 -23.13 -35.26
N PRO A 201 0.99 -22.64 -36.20
CA PRO A 201 -0.01 -23.46 -36.89
C PRO A 201 0.61 -24.41 -37.92
N ILE A 202 0.01 -25.58 -38.05
CA ILE A 202 0.24 -26.60 -39.09
C ILE A 202 -1.03 -26.69 -39.93
N ASN A 203 -0.92 -26.44 -41.24
CA ASN A 203 -2.01 -26.68 -42.18
C ASN A 203 -2.06 -28.16 -42.52
N PHE A 204 -3.11 -28.88 -42.15
CA PHE A 204 -3.27 -30.29 -42.52
C PHE A 204 -4.27 -30.51 -43.67
N SER A 205 -4.79 -29.43 -44.26
CA SER A 205 -5.66 -29.52 -45.42
C SER A 205 -4.91 -29.89 -46.70
N ALA A 206 -5.65 -30.26 -47.75
CA ALA A 206 -5.10 -30.68 -49.03
C ALA A 206 -4.53 -29.54 -49.88
N GLY A 207 -4.75 -28.27 -49.50
CA GLY A 207 -4.31 -27.10 -50.28
C GLY A 207 -3.78 -25.97 -49.39
N PRO A 208 -3.17 -24.93 -49.98
CA PRO A 208 -2.67 -23.79 -49.21
C PRO A 208 -3.82 -23.03 -48.52
N GLN A 209 -3.67 -22.71 -47.23
CA GLN A 209 -4.69 -22.00 -46.45
C GLN A 209 -4.05 -20.91 -45.60
N ARG A 210 -4.71 -19.74 -45.50
CA ARG A 210 -4.28 -18.66 -44.61
C ARG A 210 -4.78 -18.94 -43.19
N PHE A 211 -3.89 -18.81 -42.22
CA PHE A 211 -4.23 -18.87 -40.81
C PHE A 211 -4.38 -17.45 -40.23
N PHE A 212 -5.45 -17.23 -39.46
CA PHE A 212 -5.65 -16.03 -38.65
C PHE A 212 -6.35 -16.39 -37.34
N ALA A 213 -5.99 -15.71 -36.26
CA ALA A 213 -6.54 -15.97 -34.93
C ALA A 213 -6.46 -14.70 -34.06
N ALA A 214 -7.14 -14.69 -32.92
CA ALA A 214 -7.03 -13.62 -31.94
C ALA A 214 -6.76 -14.19 -30.55
N MET A 215 -5.83 -13.58 -29.81
CA MET A 215 -5.68 -13.82 -28.38
C MET A 215 -6.36 -12.70 -27.60
N ILE A 216 -7.20 -13.08 -26.66
CA ILE A 216 -7.87 -12.20 -25.72
C ILE A 216 -7.20 -12.40 -24.36
N GLY A 217 -6.91 -11.30 -23.67
CA GLY A 217 -6.25 -11.38 -22.40
C GLY A 217 -6.23 -10.06 -21.65
N THR A 218 -5.66 -10.12 -20.47
CA THR A 218 -5.52 -8.96 -19.60
C THR A 218 -4.29 -8.16 -20.02
N ALA A 219 -4.46 -6.89 -20.37
CA ALA A 219 -3.38 -5.95 -20.59
C ALA A 219 -3.24 -4.95 -19.44
N LEU A 220 -2.00 -4.61 -19.13
CA LEU A 220 -1.67 -3.57 -18.17
C LEU A 220 -1.36 -2.30 -18.95
N ASP A 221 -2.22 -1.29 -18.80
CA ASP A 221 -1.98 0.01 -19.41
C ASP A 221 -0.78 0.65 -18.70
N GLN A 222 0.40 0.56 -19.31
CA GLN A 222 1.50 1.46 -18.96
C GLN A 222 1.15 2.80 -19.61
N LEU A 223 1.09 3.87 -18.81
CA LEU A 223 0.99 5.24 -19.31
C LEU A 223 2.02 5.40 -20.43
N SER A 224 1.56 5.48 -21.67
CA SER A 224 2.46 5.64 -22.81
C SER A 224 3.15 6.98 -22.67
N THR A 225 4.48 6.93 -22.72
CA THR A 225 5.38 8.07 -22.65
C THR A 225 5.26 8.91 -23.92
N ALA A 226 4.19 9.70 -24.06
CA ALA A 226 4.03 10.69 -25.11
C ALA A 226 4.57 12.05 -24.64
N LEU A 227 5.85 12.09 -24.24
CA LEU A 227 6.48 13.26 -23.61
C LEU A 227 7.65 13.85 -24.42
N ASP A 228 7.76 13.54 -25.71
CA ASP A 228 8.94 13.89 -26.50
C ASP A 228 8.73 14.97 -27.58
N GLN A 229 7.68 15.80 -27.47
CA GLN A 229 7.42 16.86 -28.48
C GLN A 229 7.03 18.25 -27.94
N LEU A 230 7.29 18.57 -26.67
CA LEU A 230 7.00 19.91 -26.15
C LEU A 230 8.18 20.47 -25.34
N SER A 231 9.31 20.69 -26.02
CA SER A 231 10.27 21.71 -25.60
C SER A 231 10.09 22.92 -26.51
N CYS A 232 10.09 24.12 -25.90
CA CYS A 232 10.14 25.48 -26.49
C CYS A 232 8.92 26.38 -26.20
N VAL A 233 8.68 26.84 -24.95
CA VAL A 233 8.23 28.23 -24.70
C VAL A 233 8.70 28.70 -23.31
N HIS A 234 9.22 29.92 -23.26
CA HIS A 234 9.69 30.71 -22.11
C HIS A 234 8.72 30.81 -20.89
N PRO A 235 9.23 31.20 -19.70
CA PRO A 235 8.46 31.20 -18.46
C PRO A 235 7.58 32.45 -18.33
N LEU A 236 6.29 32.24 -18.09
CA LEU A 236 5.38 33.26 -17.55
C LEU A 236 5.21 33.06 -16.04
N PRO A 237 4.89 34.12 -15.27
CA PRO A 237 4.68 34.03 -13.83
C PRO A 237 3.36 33.28 -13.58
N VAL A 238 3.44 32.08 -13.02
CA VAL A 238 2.28 31.19 -12.88
C VAL A 238 1.59 31.44 -11.54
N THR A 239 0.42 32.07 -11.59
CA THR A 239 -0.59 32.06 -10.52
C THR A 239 -1.60 30.91 -10.65
N ASP A 240 -1.39 29.98 -11.59
CA ASP A 240 -2.34 28.91 -11.92
C ASP A 240 -1.81 27.52 -11.52
N ALA A 241 -2.50 26.87 -10.57
CA ALA A 241 -2.23 25.50 -10.14
C ALA A 241 -2.11 24.51 -11.31
N ARG A 242 -2.86 24.72 -12.40
CA ARG A 242 -2.82 23.85 -13.59
C ARG A 242 -1.47 23.87 -14.29
N ALA A 243 -0.80 25.02 -14.35
CA ALA A 243 0.49 25.14 -14.99
C ALA A 243 1.62 24.55 -14.12
N LEU A 244 1.49 24.55 -12.80
CA LEU A 244 2.39 23.79 -11.91
C LEU A 244 2.24 22.28 -12.14
N LEU A 245 1.01 21.77 -12.17
CA LEU A 245 0.73 20.35 -12.42
C LEU A 245 1.25 19.88 -13.79
N ALA A 246 1.14 20.72 -14.82
CA ALA A 246 1.68 20.42 -16.14
C ALA A 246 3.22 20.28 -16.14
N ARG A 247 3.93 21.00 -15.26
CA ARG A 247 5.40 20.99 -15.17
C ARG A 247 5.95 19.80 -14.38
N ILE A 248 5.18 19.25 -13.44
CA ILE A 248 5.58 18.10 -12.62
C ILE A 248 5.56 16.78 -13.42
N GLY A 249 5.00 16.78 -14.63
CA GLY A 249 4.95 15.62 -15.52
C GLY A 249 3.97 14.52 -15.04
N PRO A 250 3.74 13.47 -15.83
CA PRO A 250 2.91 12.34 -15.44
C PRO A 250 3.63 11.54 -14.34
N LEU A 251 3.25 11.81 -13.09
CA LEU A 251 3.75 11.10 -11.93
C LEU A 251 3.34 9.61 -12.02
N VAL A 252 4.33 8.72 -12.02
CA VAL A 252 4.14 7.37 -11.48
C VAL A 252 3.93 7.54 -9.97
N SER A 253 2.68 7.79 -9.57
CA SER A 253 2.30 8.04 -8.19
C SER A 253 2.30 6.72 -7.42
N TYR A 254 3.35 6.45 -6.65
CA TYR A 254 3.30 5.41 -5.63
C TYR A 254 2.35 5.85 -4.51
N LYS A 255 1.36 5.02 -4.18
CA LYS A 255 0.48 5.25 -3.03
C LYS A 255 1.01 4.48 -1.82
N ILE A 256 1.30 5.20 -0.74
CA ILE A 256 1.63 4.60 0.56
C ILE A 256 0.33 4.50 1.37
N LEU A 257 0.02 3.31 1.88
CA LEU A 257 -1.17 3.05 2.68
C LEU A 257 -0.79 2.67 4.11
N PHE A 258 -1.28 3.43 5.08
CA PHE A 258 -1.21 3.08 6.50
C PHE A 258 -2.49 2.31 6.89
N LYS A 259 -2.35 1.04 7.27
CA LYS A 259 -3.45 0.23 7.80
C LYS A 259 -3.42 0.24 9.32
N LEU A 260 -4.28 1.05 9.94
CA LEU A 260 -4.30 1.24 11.39
C LEU A 260 -5.52 0.57 12.02
N GLY A 261 -5.27 -0.34 12.97
CA GLY A 261 -6.30 -1.03 13.74
C GLY A 261 -6.71 -0.32 15.03
N SER A 262 -6.09 0.81 15.36
CA SER A 262 -6.25 1.52 16.65
C SER A 262 -7.48 2.43 16.74
N PHE A 263 -8.24 2.61 15.65
CA PHE A 263 -9.43 3.48 15.63
C PHE A 263 -10.73 2.73 15.99
N ARG A 264 -10.67 1.78 16.93
CA ARG A 264 -11.78 0.84 17.26
C ARG A 264 -12.72 1.28 18.39
N GLY A 265 -12.75 2.57 18.70
CA GLY A 265 -13.65 3.14 19.72
C GLY A 265 -12.89 3.65 20.95
N ASP A 266 -13.60 3.83 22.05
CA ASP A 266 -13.12 4.63 23.18
C ASP A 266 -11.95 4.00 23.95
N LYS A 267 -11.83 2.67 23.96
CA LYS A 267 -10.74 1.96 24.66
C LYS A 267 -9.36 2.24 24.04
N ASP A 268 -9.30 2.43 22.72
CA ASP A 268 -8.06 2.67 21.98
C ASP A 268 -7.82 4.16 21.71
N ARG A 269 -8.61 5.05 22.32
CA ARG A 269 -8.63 6.48 22.02
C ARG A 269 -7.26 7.13 22.10
N ASP A 270 -6.51 6.86 23.18
CA ASP A 270 -5.19 7.44 23.37
C ASP A 270 -4.20 6.98 22.30
N LEU A 271 -4.31 5.72 21.85
CA LEU A 271 -3.48 5.19 20.78
C LEU A 271 -3.89 5.77 19.42
N ALA A 272 -5.20 5.90 19.16
CA ALA A 272 -5.74 6.56 17.97
C ALA A 272 -5.26 8.01 17.88
N ASN A 273 -5.31 8.75 18.98
CA ASN A 273 -4.89 10.15 19.03
C ASN A 273 -3.38 10.30 18.82
N LYS A 274 -2.56 9.42 19.40
CA LYS A 274 -1.11 9.38 19.13
C LYS A 274 -0.81 9.05 17.67
N ALA A 275 -1.52 8.08 17.10
CA ALA A 275 -1.36 7.69 15.71
C ALA A 275 -1.76 8.84 14.76
N LEU A 276 -2.90 9.49 15.01
CA LEU A 276 -3.36 10.64 14.24
C LEU A 276 -2.36 11.79 14.31
N SER A 277 -1.86 12.12 15.51
CA SER A 277 -0.82 13.15 15.70
C SER A 277 0.43 12.85 14.86
N ALA A 278 0.92 11.60 14.89
CA ALA A 278 2.07 11.20 14.08
C ALA A 278 1.81 11.31 12.57
N LEU A 279 0.62 10.94 12.10
CA LEU A 279 0.25 11.07 10.68
C LEU A 279 0.19 12.54 10.25
N LEU A 280 -0.36 13.43 11.08
CA LEU A 280 -0.38 14.87 10.82
C LEU A 280 1.04 15.44 10.73
N SER A 281 1.96 15.07 11.66
CA SER A 281 3.37 15.46 11.58
C SER A 281 4.01 15.04 10.26
N VAL A 282 3.75 13.80 9.82
CA VAL A 282 4.29 13.26 8.57
C VAL A 282 3.75 14.04 7.37
N LEU A 283 2.45 14.30 7.30
CA LEU A 283 1.85 15.05 6.18
C LEU A 283 2.36 16.50 6.13
N ILE A 284 2.48 17.16 7.29
CA ILE A 284 3.11 18.49 7.38
C ILE A 284 4.53 18.44 6.81
N TYR A 285 5.34 17.47 7.25
CA TYR A 285 6.72 17.33 6.78
C TYR A 285 6.81 17.11 5.26
N VAL A 286 5.94 16.26 4.71
CA VAL A 286 5.84 16.04 3.25
C VAL A 286 5.50 17.35 2.53
N ASN A 287 4.49 18.07 3.01
CA ASN A 287 4.07 19.35 2.44
C ASN A 287 5.16 20.44 2.54
N GLN A 288 5.92 20.49 3.64
CA GLN A 288 7.05 21.41 3.78
C GLN A 288 8.13 21.12 2.73
N ASN A 289 8.49 19.85 2.53
CA ASN A 289 9.47 19.48 1.50
C ASN A 289 8.98 19.82 0.10
N PHE A 290 7.69 19.61 -0.18
CA PHE A 290 7.09 20.03 -1.45
C PHE A 290 7.19 21.55 -1.65
N LEU A 291 6.83 22.35 -0.64
CA LEU A 291 6.91 23.82 -0.74
C LEU A 291 8.34 24.33 -0.90
N ARG A 292 9.34 23.67 -0.30
CA ARG A 292 10.76 24.00 -0.52
C ARG A 292 11.20 23.69 -1.94
N ALA A 293 10.79 22.55 -2.49
CA ALA A 293 11.12 22.14 -3.86
C ALA A 293 10.36 22.96 -4.92
N HIS A 294 9.16 23.43 -4.60
CA HIS A 294 8.26 24.18 -5.49
C HIS A 294 7.88 25.53 -4.87
N PRO A 295 8.81 26.51 -4.82
CA PRO A 295 8.57 27.84 -4.26
C PRO A 295 7.39 28.59 -4.91
N GLU A 296 7.08 28.28 -6.17
CA GLU A 296 6.00 28.86 -6.97
C GLU A 296 4.59 28.35 -6.61
N THR A 297 4.50 27.33 -5.76
CA THR A 297 3.21 26.77 -5.33
C THR A 297 2.30 27.87 -4.79
N PRO A 298 1.06 28.01 -5.28
CA PRO A 298 0.14 29.05 -4.79
C PRO A 298 -0.16 28.85 -3.31
N LEU A 299 -0.41 29.94 -2.59
CA LEU A 299 -0.86 29.84 -1.20
C LEU A 299 -2.19 29.09 -1.13
N LEU A 300 -2.46 28.37 -0.05
CA LEU A 300 -3.66 27.56 0.15
C LEU A 300 -4.93 28.34 -0.22
N TYR A 301 -5.12 29.53 0.36
CA TYR A 301 -6.28 30.37 0.12
C TYR A 301 -6.32 31.05 -1.26
N LYS A 302 -5.22 31.02 -2.00
CA LYS A 302 -5.11 31.54 -3.38
C LYS A 302 -5.09 30.43 -4.43
N SER A 303 -5.06 29.16 -4.03
CA SER A 303 -4.89 28.02 -4.92
C SER A 303 -6.14 27.65 -5.72
N GLY A 304 -7.32 28.12 -5.28
CA GLY A 304 -8.62 27.73 -5.85
C GLY A 304 -9.18 26.42 -5.29
N VAL A 305 -8.44 25.72 -4.44
CA VAL A 305 -8.90 24.52 -3.72
C VAL A 305 -10.09 24.84 -2.83
N ARG A 306 -10.99 23.87 -2.64
CA ARG A 306 -12.16 23.98 -1.76
C ARG A 306 -12.25 22.81 -0.80
N TYR A 307 -12.95 23.02 0.30
CA TYR A 307 -13.31 21.93 1.18
C TYR A 307 -14.18 20.93 0.41
N LYS A 308 -13.78 19.66 0.43
CA LYS A 308 -14.49 18.56 -0.18
C LYS A 308 -14.36 17.35 0.74
N ARG A 309 -15.44 17.05 1.44
CA ARG A 309 -15.51 15.84 2.27
C ARG A 309 -15.40 14.60 1.40
N GLU A 310 -14.57 13.64 1.81
CA GLU A 310 -14.50 12.34 1.14
C GLU A 310 -15.86 11.64 1.16
N ARG A 311 -16.26 11.13 -0.01
CA ARG A 311 -17.58 10.50 -0.17
C ARG A 311 -17.50 9.07 0.33
N MET A 312 -18.23 8.76 1.41
CA MET A 312 -18.46 7.37 1.82
C MET A 312 -19.01 6.57 0.64
N GLY A 313 -18.26 5.57 0.16
CA GLY A 313 -18.66 4.60 -0.85
C GLY A 313 -17.96 4.69 -2.22
N GLU A 314 -17.17 5.72 -2.52
CA GLU A 314 -16.54 5.85 -3.86
C GLU A 314 -15.43 4.82 -4.16
N THR A 315 -14.95 4.07 -3.17
CA THR A 315 -13.94 3.02 -3.36
C THR A 315 -14.50 1.63 -3.68
N GLY A 316 -15.81 1.48 -3.87
CA GLY A 316 -16.42 0.22 -4.30
C GLY A 316 -16.42 -0.91 -3.26
N CYS A 317 -15.97 -0.65 -2.03
CA CYS A 317 -16.08 -1.59 -0.91
C CYS A 317 -17.25 -1.18 0.01
N PRO A 318 -18.33 -1.98 0.09
CA PRO A 318 -19.38 -1.77 1.07
C PRO A 318 -18.80 -1.91 2.49
N GLY A 319 -18.82 -0.83 3.28
CA GLY A 319 -18.61 -0.90 4.73
C GLY A 319 -17.39 -0.16 5.30
N ILE A 320 -16.36 0.17 4.52
CA ILE A 320 -15.21 0.98 4.98
C ILE A 320 -14.64 1.77 3.79
N THR A 321 -14.79 3.09 3.78
CA THR A 321 -13.92 3.94 2.94
C THR A 321 -12.63 4.20 3.70
N PRO A 322 -11.46 3.87 3.14
CA PRO A 322 -10.19 4.36 3.68
C PRO A 322 -10.20 5.89 3.58
N GLU A 323 -9.91 6.58 4.70
CA GLU A 323 -9.56 8.00 4.66
C GLU A 323 -8.33 8.16 3.76
N GLN A 324 -8.40 9.02 2.74
CA GLN A 324 -7.24 9.34 1.90
C GLN A 324 -6.66 10.68 2.31
N TRP A 325 -5.34 10.68 2.50
CA TRP A 325 -4.60 11.86 2.94
C TRP A 325 -3.82 12.39 1.75
N GLY A 326 -4.19 13.58 1.30
CA GLY A 326 -3.61 14.25 0.14
C GLY A 326 -2.47 15.19 0.52
N ASP A 327 -1.32 15.05 -0.13
CA ASP A 327 -0.30 16.09 -0.14
C ASP A 327 -0.68 17.24 -1.08
N ILE A 328 0.05 18.35 -1.03
CA ILE A 328 -0.22 19.54 -1.87
C ILE A 328 -0.45 19.22 -3.37
N PRO A 329 0.42 18.47 -4.08
CA PRO A 329 0.19 18.17 -5.49
C PRO A 329 -1.07 17.32 -5.71
N THR A 330 -1.40 16.41 -4.80
CA THR A 330 -2.64 15.63 -4.83
C THR A 330 -3.86 16.54 -4.68
N ILE A 331 -3.86 17.43 -3.68
CA ILE A 331 -4.95 18.36 -3.41
C ILE A 331 -5.16 19.31 -4.60
N LEU A 332 -4.07 19.87 -5.16
CA LEU A 332 -4.13 20.75 -6.32
C LEU A 332 -4.71 20.06 -7.55
N ARG A 333 -4.38 18.79 -7.76
CA ARG A 333 -4.92 17.97 -8.86
C ARG A 333 -6.41 17.70 -8.67
N ASP A 334 -6.81 17.35 -7.46
CA ASP A 334 -8.17 16.89 -7.15
C ASP A 334 -9.14 18.07 -6.94
N GLY A 335 -8.61 19.28 -6.74
CA GLY A 335 -9.35 20.53 -6.63
C GLY A 335 -10.08 20.71 -5.30
N GLY A 336 -9.94 19.77 -4.38
CA GLY A 336 -10.52 19.83 -3.05
C GLY A 336 -9.95 18.78 -2.12
N ALA A 337 -10.10 19.04 -0.82
CA ALA A 337 -9.62 18.18 0.27
C ALA A 337 -10.43 18.44 1.54
N ASP A 338 -10.27 17.63 2.58
CA ASP A 338 -10.93 17.79 3.86
C ASP A 338 -9.98 18.33 4.95
N CYS A 339 -10.26 18.09 6.24
CA CYS A 339 -9.69 18.88 7.32
C CYS A 339 -8.22 18.62 7.59
N GLU A 340 -7.79 17.36 7.56
CA GLU A 340 -6.39 16.98 7.74
C GLU A 340 -5.50 17.60 6.66
N ASP A 341 -5.93 17.53 5.42
CA ASP A 341 -5.18 17.92 4.24
C ASP A 341 -4.98 19.44 4.21
N LEU A 342 -6.08 20.17 4.41
CA LEU A 342 -6.07 21.63 4.39
C LEU A 342 -5.31 22.21 5.58
N ALA A 343 -5.48 21.64 6.78
CA ALA A 343 -4.74 22.08 7.96
C ALA A 343 -3.24 21.76 7.86
N CYS A 344 -2.86 20.56 7.41
CA CYS A 344 -1.46 20.19 7.24
C CYS A 344 -0.76 21.02 6.15
N TRP A 345 -1.43 21.33 5.04
CA TRP A 345 -0.89 22.27 4.06
C TRP A 345 -0.73 23.66 4.70
N ARG A 346 -1.75 24.18 5.37
CA ARG A 346 -1.67 25.52 5.96
C ARG A 346 -0.54 25.66 6.99
N VAL A 347 -0.33 24.65 7.83
CA VAL A 347 0.80 24.62 8.78
C VAL A 347 2.14 24.62 8.04
N ALA A 348 2.28 23.78 7.01
CA ALA A 348 3.50 23.75 6.20
C ALA A 348 3.77 25.10 5.53
N GLU A 349 2.73 25.76 5.01
CA GLU A 349 2.82 27.08 4.41
C GLU A 349 3.24 28.14 5.43
N LEU A 350 2.63 28.19 6.61
CA LEU A 350 2.97 29.11 7.69
C LEU A 350 4.44 28.98 8.10
N ARG A 351 4.93 27.74 8.20
CA ARG A 351 6.32 27.46 8.56
C ARG A 351 7.29 27.84 7.44
N GLU A 352 7.05 27.41 6.20
CA GLU A 352 8.01 27.56 5.10
C GLU A 352 7.97 28.93 4.42
N ARG A 353 6.81 29.58 4.35
CA ARG A 353 6.64 30.86 3.64
C ARG A 353 6.69 32.07 4.56
N PHE A 354 6.28 31.91 5.82
CA PHE A 354 6.12 33.02 6.75
C PHE A 354 6.98 32.91 8.01
N GLY A 355 7.68 31.78 8.22
CA GLY A 355 8.49 31.55 9.42
C GLY A 355 7.69 31.44 10.71
N ILE A 356 6.37 31.20 10.62
CA ILE A 356 5.45 31.10 11.75
C ILE A 356 5.41 29.64 12.21
N GLN A 357 5.76 29.40 13.48
CA GLN A 357 5.78 28.06 14.09
C GLN A 357 4.38 27.57 14.47
N ALA A 358 3.45 27.62 13.52
CA ALA A 358 2.10 27.08 13.71
C ALA A 358 2.13 25.55 13.83
N THR A 359 1.10 24.97 14.44
CA THR A 359 0.94 23.51 14.63
C THR A 359 -0.44 23.09 14.15
N ALA A 360 -0.55 21.84 13.68
CA ALA A 360 -1.86 21.22 13.57
C ALA A 360 -2.28 20.72 14.95
N PHE A 361 -3.56 20.84 15.24
CA PHE A 361 -4.16 20.16 16.38
C PHE A 361 -5.51 19.61 15.98
N PHE A 362 -6.01 18.67 16.76
CA PHE A 362 -7.31 18.09 16.51
C PHE A 362 -8.11 17.94 17.79
N TYR A 363 -9.42 17.91 17.59
CA TYR A 363 -10.38 17.48 18.59
C TYR A 363 -11.30 16.43 17.98
N TYR A 364 -12.09 15.79 18.83
CA TYR A 364 -13.03 14.80 18.36
C TYR A 364 -14.36 14.91 19.11
N ARG A 365 -15.44 14.51 18.43
CA ARG A 365 -16.76 14.39 19.03
C ARG A 365 -17.37 13.05 18.72
N ARG A 366 -18.11 12.50 19.67
CA ARG A 366 -18.91 11.30 19.44
C ARG A 366 -20.15 11.69 18.65
N VAL A 367 -20.35 11.08 17.49
CA VAL A 367 -21.53 11.32 16.63
C VAL A 367 -22.51 10.15 16.67
N ALA A 368 -22.06 8.97 17.10
CA ALA A 368 -22.90 7.80 17.39
C ALA A 368 -22.18 6.87 18.40
N PRO A 369 -22.86 5.85 18.99
CA PRO A 369 -22.27 4.96 19.98
C PRO A 369 -20.92 4.34 19.60
N ASN A 370 -20.63 4.13 18.31
CA ASN A 370 -19.32 3.63 17.86
C ASN A 370 -18.72 4.50 16.74
N LYS A 371 -19.10 5.78 16.68
CA LYS A 371 -18.64 6.69 15.63
C LYS A 371 -18.14 7.98 16.24
N THR A 372 -16.88 8.28 15.94
CA THR A 372 -16.24 9.52 16.34
C THR A 372 -15.84 10.28 15.10
N LEU A 373 -16.09 11.58 15.13
CA LEU A 373 -15.65 12.50 14.09
C LEU A 373 -14.49 13.32 14.65
N TYR A 374 -13.34 13.23 13.99
CA TYR A 374 -12.22 14.12 14.22
C TYR A 374 -12.39 15.39 13.39
N HIS A 375 -11.85 16.50 13.89
CA HIS A 375 -11.70 17.74 13.14
C HIS A 375 -10.32 18.31 13.42
N ILE A 376 -9.64 18.76 12.37
CA ILE A 376 -8.25 19.23 12.42
C ILE A 376 -8.24 20.73 12.08
N GLN A 377 -7.49 21.50 12.87
CA GLN A 377 -7.36 22.95 12.75
C GLN A 377 -5.89 23.37 12.95
N VAL A 378 -5.62 24.66 12.74
CA VAL A 378 -4.28 25.26 12.87
C VAL A 378 -4.24 26.11 14.14
N GLU A 379 -3.23 25.91 14.99
CA GLU A 379 -2.95 26.76 16.15
C GLU A 379 -1.67 27.56 15.90
N TYR A 380 -1.76 28.88 16.10
CA TYR A 380 -0.63 29.81 16.02
C TYR A 380 0.17 29.82 17.34
N PRO A 381 1.42 30.32 17.33
CA PRO A 381 2.22 30.45 18.56
C PRO A 381 1.58 31.29 19.67
N ASP A 382 0.69 32.22 19.32
CA ASP A 382 -0.06 33.06 20.26
C ASP A 382 -1.36 32.39 20.79
N GLY A 383 -1.63 31.16 20.35
CA GLY A 383 -2.83 30.40 20.68
C GLY A 383 -4.06 30.71 19.82
N THR A 384 -3.93 31.59 18.81
CA THR A 384 -5.00 31.85 17.83
C THR A 384 -5.29 30.57 17.04
N ILE A 385 -6.57 30.29 16.80
CA ILE A 385 -7.03 29.12 16.05
C ILE A 385 -7.56 29.56 14.69
N GLU A 386 -7.10 28.89 13.64
CA GLU A 386 -7.57 29.05 12.26
C GLU A 386 -8.16 27.72 11.78
N ASP A 387 -9.29 27.79 11.07
CA ASP A 387 -9.97 26.63 10.48
C ASP A 387 -9.99 26.75 8.95
N PRO A 388 -8.96 26.22 8.27
CA PRO A 388 -8.86 26.31 6.80
C PRO A 388 -10.03 25.62 6.09
N SER A 389 -10.61 24.57 6.68
CA SER A 389 -11.77 23.89 6.10
C SER A 389 -13.00 24.77 6.09
N ALA A 390 -13.25 25.48 7.20
CA ALA A 390 -14.34 26.44 7.29
C ALA A 390 -14.16 27.58 6.28
N GLU A 391 -12.96 28.16 6.19
CA GLU A 391 -12.65 29.23 5.23
C GLU A 391 -12.79 28.79 3.78
N LEU A 392 -12.54 27.51 3.48
CA LEU A 392 -12.61 26.93 2.15
C LEU A 392 -13.95 26.27 1.80
N GLY A 393 -15.00 26.47 2.62
CA GLY A 393 -16.38 26.14 2.28
C GLY A 393 -16.98 24.94 3.02
N MET A 394 -16.44 24.54 4.16
CA MET A 394 -17.10 23.56 5.03
C MET A 394 -18.38 24.16 5.62
N ASN A 395 -19.53 23.74 5.08
CA ASN A 395 -20.86 24.18 5.52
C ASN A 395 -21.25 23.60 6.87
N SER A 396 -20.72 24.18 7.93
CA SER A 396 -21.31 24.13 9.26
C SER A 396 -20.61 25.17 10.11
N ARG A 397 -21.39 25.99 10.83
CA ARG A 397 -20.90 26.61 12.07
C ARG A 397 -20.22 25.49 12.85
N ALA A 398 -18.89 25.47 12.90
CA ALA A 398 -18.19 24.61 13.82
C ALA A 398 -18.84 24.89 15.18
N PRO A 399 -19.39 23.88 15.88
CA PRO A 399 -19.97 24.11 17.18
C PRO A 399 -18.91 24.80 18.03
N GLU A 400 -19.32 25.90 18.66
CA GLU A 400 -18.50 26.73 19.51
C GLU A 400 -17.69 25.83 20.45
N PHE A 401 -16.38 26.06 20.47
CA PHE A 401 -15.39 25.23 21.13
C PHE A 401 -15.78 24.98 22.60
N ASP A 402 -16.24 23.76 22.92
CA ASP A 402 -16.34 23.34 24.31
C ASP A 402 -14.92 23.09 24.82
N ARG A 403 -14.40 24.09 25.55
CA ARG A 403 -13.06 24.11 26.17
C ARG A 403 -12.78 22.94 27.10
N THR A 404 -13.77 22.10 27.40
CA THR A 404 -13.60 20.86 28.15
C THR A 404 -13.09 19.68 27.30
N THR A 405 -13.05 19.82 25.98
CA THR A 405 -12.56 18.77 25.06
C THR A 405 -11.04 18.65 25.10
N THR A 406 -10.53 17.43 25.28
CA THR A 406 -9.09 17.15 25.28
C THR A 406 -8.46 17.56 23.93
N ILE A 407 -7.57 18.56 23.98
CA ILE A 407 -6.81 19.06 22.83
C ILE A 407 -5.54 18.23 22.67
N TYR A 408 -5.29 17.72 21.47
CA TYR A 408 -4.04 17.04 21.13
C TYR A 408 -3.24 17.89 20.15
N ARG A 409 -2.08 18.36 20.61
CA ARG A 409 -1.14 19.15 19.79
C ARG A 409 -0.15 18.22 19.11
N VAL A 410 0.10 18.49 17.83
CA VAL A 410 1.14 17.82 17.06
C VAL A 410 2.47 18.49 17.40
N GLN A 411 3.43 17.70 17.93
CA GLN A 411 4.78 18.19 18.24
C GLN A 411 5.61 18.39 16.98
#